data_AF-A0A428PRY1-F1
#
_entry.id   AF-A0A428PRY1-F1
#
_cell.length_a   1.000
_cell.length_b   1.000
_cell.length_c   1.000
_cell.angle_alpha   90.00
_cell.angle_beta   90.00
_cell.angle_gamma   90.00
#
_symmetry.space_group_name_H-M   'P 1'
#
loop_
_entity.id
_entity.type
_entity.pdbx_description
1 polymer ?
#
loop_
_entity_poly.entity_id
_entity_poly.type
_entity_poly.pdbx_seq_one_letter_code
_entity_poly.pdbx_strand_id
1 'polypeptide(L)'
;MSEGGVSYPAYASNARGVRVRAFQCRIPALELLYSYDWEVSSDLHDQERYCEEQNVELMRIDAWLSYVGRTDEISRGPKDLLKRAPALVQLLRAEFEIDFMNIDLSAKEGGQQDIQGLADNVMDFLTDEELNEAEQLYILVALLRAVKVCQCILAGSSTDEIEEILLKDVQAHLV
;
A
#
# COMPACT_ATOMS: atom_id res chain seq x y z
N MET A 1 7.03 -31.25 2.76
CA MET A 1 5.80 -30.64 2.21
C MET A 1 5.15 -29.89 3.35
N SER A 2 5.49 -28.62 3.49
CA SER A 2 4.94 -27.74 4.51
C SER A 2 3.89 -26.87 3.83
N GLU A 3 2.63 -27.08 4.20
CA GLU A 3 1.52 -26.22 3.81
C GLU A 3 1.81 -24.82 4.39
N GLY A 4 2.17 -23.88 3.51
CA GLY A 4 2.29 -22.48 3.86
C GLY A 4 0.90 -21.96 4.21
N GLY A 5 0.74 -21.46 5.44
CA GLY A 5 -0.49 -20.84 5.88
C GLY A 5 -0.92 -19.75 4.90
N VAL A 6 -2.22 -19.74 4.58
CA VAL A 6 -2.84 -18.71 3.75
C VAL A 6 -2.81 -17.41 4.56
N SER A 7 -1.89 -16.50 4.22
CA SER A 7 -1.97 -15.12 4.69
C SER A 7 -3.10 -14.42 3.92
N TYR A 8 -3.96 -13.73 4.65
CA TYR A 8 -4.91 -12.81 4.04
C TYR A 8 -4.34 -11.38 4.17
N PRO A 9 -4.32 -10.59 3.08
CA PRO A 9 -4.79 -10.95 1.75
C PRO A 9 -3.75 -11.81 1.00
N ALA A 10 -4.25 -12.70 0.13
CA ALA A 10 -3.49 -13.76 -0.55
C ALA A 10 -2.34 -13.29 -1.47
N TYR A 11 -2.07 -11.99 -1.58
CA TYR A 11 -0.92 -11.46 -2.31
C TYR A 11 0.38 -11.45 -1.48
N ALA A 12 0.28 -11.56 -0.16
CA ALA A 12 1.41 -11.50 0.77
C ALA A 12 2.03 -12.89 0.99
N SER A 13 2.61 -13.51 -0.05
CA SER A 13 3.43 -14.73 0.14
C SER A 13 4.58 -14.83 -0.87
N ASN A 14 5.70 -15.36 -0.36
CA ASN A 14 7.01 -15.44 -1.01
C ASN A 14 6.98 -16.09 -2.41
N ALA A 15 7.26 -15.25 -3.41
CA ALA A 15 7.87 -15.52 -4.71
C ALA A 15 7.42 -16.77 -5.51
N ARG A 16 6.39 -16.58 -6.34
CA ARG A 16 6.30 -16.91 -7.79
C ARG A 16 4.88 -16.53 -8.23
N GLY A 17 4.74 -15.80 -9.34
CA GLY A 17 3.48 -15.21 -9.80
C GLY A 17 2.25 -16.09 -9.53
N VAL A 18 1.31 -15.56 -8.75
CA VAL A 18 0.15 -16.28 -8.25
C VAL A 18 -0.97 -16.13 -9.27
N ARG A 19 -1.69 -17.23 -9.52
CA ARG A 19 -2.96 -17.14 -10.22
C ARG A 19 -4.01 -16.64 -9.23
N VAL A 20 -4.17 -15.33 -9.16
CA VAL A 20 -5.27 -14.70 -8.44
C VAL A 20 -6.53 -14.94 -9.27
N ARG A 21 -7.60 -15.50 -8.67
CA ARG A 21 -8.83 -15.86 -9.41
C ARG A 21 -9.47 -14.67 -10.13
N ALA A 22 -9.26 -13.47 -9.59
CA ALA A 22 -9.69 -12.19 -10.17
C ALA A 22 -9.10 -11.91 -11.57
N PHE A 23 -7.96 -12.50 -11.94
CA PHE A 23 -7.28 -12.22 -13.20
C PHE A 23 -7.18 -13.48 -14.08
N GLN A 24 -7.41 -13.30 -15.37
CA GLN A 24 -7.28 -14.36 -16.37
C GLN A 24 -5.81 -14.73 -16.62
N CYS A 25 -4.91 -13.76 -16.48
CA CYS A 25 -3.48 -13.95 -16.60
C CYS A 25 -2.79 -14.13 -15.24
N ARG A 26 -1.53 -14.59 -15.26
CA ARG A 26 -0.73 -14.63 -14.03
C ARG A 26 -0.32 -13.22 -13.64
N ILE A 27 -0.52 -12.91 -12.36
CA ILE A 27 -0.13 -11.64 -11.76
C ILE A 27 1.14 -11.87 -10.92
N PRO A 28 2.17 -11.02 -11.04
CA PRO A 28 3.32 -11.09 -10.17
C PRO A 28 2.87 -10.94 -8.70
N ALA A 29 3.44 -11.74 -7.81
CA ALA A 29 3.22 -11.57 -6.38
C ALA A 29 3.79 -10.22 -5.94
N LEU A 30 3.07 -9.50 -5.07
CA LEU A 30 3.54 -8.25 -4.49
C LEU A 30 4.28 -8.59 -3.20
N GLU A 31 5.60 -8.53 -3.26
CA GLU A 31 6.45 -8.72 -2.07
C GLU A 31 6.49 -7.43 -1.26
N LEU A 32 5.73 -7.40 -0.17
CA LEU A 32 5.76 -6.32 0.81
C LEU A 32 6.92 -6.52 1.79
N LEU A 33 7.43 -5.39 2.28
CA LEU A 33 8.49 -5.35 3.26
C LEU A 33 7.90 -5.77 4.62
N TYR A 34 8.36 -6.90 5.15
CA TYR A 34 8.02 -7.48 6.47
C TYR A 34 6.51 -7.69 6.74
N SER A 35 5.94 -8.79 6.23
CA SER A 35 4.49 -9.04 6.26
C SER A 35 3.91 -9.63 7.56
N TYR A 36 4.67 -9.73 8.66
CA TYR A 36 4.16 -10.29 9.93
C TYR A 36 4.91 -9.74 11.16
N ASP A 37 6.24 -9.63 11.07
CA ASP A 37 7.05 -9.17 12.21
C ASP A 37 6.79 -7.70 12.58
N TRP A 38 6.31 -6.90 11.61
CA TRP A 38 6.00 -5.48 11.80
C TRP A 38 4.62 -5.24 12.42
N GLU A 39 3.65 -6.15 12.27
CA GLU A 39 2.35 -6.08 12.94
C GLU A 39 2.49 -6.26 14.47
N VAL A 40 3.61 -6.83 14.93
CA VAL A 40 3.78 -7.27 16.32
C VAL A 40 4.86 -6.48 17.08
N SER A 41 5.77 -5.78 16.40
CA SER A 41 6.91 -5.10 17.04
C SER A 41 6.96 -3.59 16.79
N SER A 42 6.78 -2.82 17.88
CA SER A 42 6.95 -1.36 17.91
C SER A 42 8.36 -0.92 17.53
N ASP A 43 9.37 -1.76 17.78
CA ASP A 43 10.79 -1.39 17.63
C ASP A 43 11.27 -1.43 16.17
N LEU A 44 10.52 -2.11 15.29
CA LEU A 44 10.84 -2.19 13.86
C LEU A 44 10.38 -0.95 13.08
N HIS A 45 9.63 -0.03 13.69
CA HIS A 45 9.05 1.16 13.04
C HIS A 45 10.03 2.32 12.82
N ASP A 46 11.33 2.10 12.98
CA ASP A 46 12.36 3.10 12.72
C ASP A 46 12.44 3.40 11.22
N GLN A 47 11.61 4.33 10.76
CA GLN A 47 11.44 4.60 9.34
C GLN A 47 12.69 5.23 8.70
N GLU A 48 13.49 5.98 9.46
CA GLU A 48 14.75 6.56 8.96
C GLU A 48 15.77 5.45 8.64
N ARG A 49 15.84 4.42 9.50
CA ARG A 49 16.79 3.32 9.33
C ARG A 49 16.54 2.46 8.10
N TYR A 50 15.29 2.34 7.64
CA TYR A 50 14.88 1.46 6.54
C TYR A 50 14.41 2.20 5.29
N CYS A 51 14.86 3.46 5.11
CA CYS A 51 14.42 4.30 3.99
C CYS A 51 14.72 3.68 2.62
N GLU A 52 15.88 3.02 2.45
CA GLU A 52 16.23 2.36 1.18
C GLU A 52 15.28 1.19 0.87
N GLU A 53 15.00 0.34 1.85
CA GLU A 53 14.09 -0.80 1.70
C GLU A 53 12.65 -0.36 1.43
N GLN A 54 12.19 0.71 2.09
CA GLN A 54 10.88 1.31 1.83
C GLN A 54 10.77 1.86 0.40
N ASN A 55 11.83 2.51 -0.09
CA ASN A 55 11.89 2.97 -1.49
C ASN A 55 11.81 1.80 -2.48
N VAL A 56 12.51 0.70 -2.20
CA VAL A 56 12.44 -0.52 -3.03
C VAL A 56 11.04 -1.14 -3.01
N GLU A 57 10.39 -1.21 -1.85
CA GLU A 57 9.00 -1.65 -1.73
C GLU A 57 8.06 -0.77 -2.58
N LEU A 58 8.20 0.56 -2.49
CA LEU A 58 7.39 1.49 -3.27
C LEU A 58 7.59 1.31 -4.78
N MET A 59 8.83 1.12 -5.24
CA MET A 59 9.11 0.81 -6.65
C MET A 59 8.45 -0.50 -7.10
N ARG A 60 8.40 -1.52 -6.24
CA ARG A 60 7.71 -2.79 -6.54
C ARG A 60 6.21 -2.60 -6.64
N ILE A 61 5.62 -1.81 -5.74
CA ILE A 61 4.20 -1.45 -5.79
C ILE A 61 3.87 -0.70 -7.09
N ASP A 62 4.66 0.32 -7.45
CA ASP A 62 4.47 1.08 -8.69
C ASP A 62 4.62 0.20 -9.93
N ALA A 63 5.61 -0.71 -9.95
CA ALA A 63 5.79 -1.68 -11.03
C ALA A 63 4.60 -2.65 -11.13
N TRP A 64 4.07 -3.11 -9.99
CA TRP A 64 2.89 -3.97 -9.94
C TRP A 64 1.66 -3.26 -10.48
N LEU A 65 1.37 -2.04 -10.03
CA LEU A 65 0.25 -1.23 -10.52
C LEU A 65 0.38 -0.96 -12.02
N SER A 66 1.58 -0.68 -12.51
CA SER A 66 1.83 -0.51 -13.96
C SER A 66 1.59 -1.80 -14.76
N TYR A 67 1.96 -2.96 -14.22
CA TYR A 67 1.71 -4.25 -14.87
C TYR A 67 0.22 -4.59 -14.88
N VAL A 68 -0.43 -4.53 -13.71
CA VAL A 68 -1.82 -4.90 -13.54
C VAL A 68 -2.76 -3.91 -14.23
N GLY A 69 -2.40 -2.63 -14.27
CA GLY A 69 -3.14 -1.60 -15.01
C GLY A 69 -3.23 -1.87 -16.52
N ARG A 70 -2.38 -2.74 -17.08
CA ARG A 70 -2.41 -3.13 -18.49
C ARG A 70 -3.21 -4.41 -18.76
N THR A 71 -3.72 -5.10 -17.75
CA THR A 71 -4.57 -6.27 -17.97
C THR A 71 -5.94 -5.83 -18.46
N ASP A 72 -6.67 -6.71 -19.13
CA ASP A 72 -8.00 -6.39 -19.66
C ASP A 72 -8.98 -6.05 -18.54
N GLU A 73 -8.85 -6.69 -17.38
CA GLU A 73 -9.71 -6.48 -16.21
C GLU A 73 -9.61 -5.05 -15.65
N ILE A 74 -8.46 -4.38 -15.80
CA ILE A 74 -8.27 -3.00 -15.33
C ILE A 74 -8.34 -1.99 -16.46
N SER A 75 -7.60 -2.22 -17.55
CA SER A 75 -7.53 -1.27 -18.69
C SER A 75 -8.85 -1.14 -19.45
N ARG A 76 -9.68 -2.18 -19.42
CA ARG A 76 -11.02 -2.23 -20.02
C ARG A 76 -12.09 -2.54 -18.96
N GLY A 77 -11.73 -2.38 -17.68
CA GLY A 77 -12.63 -2.60 -16.56
C GLY A 77 -13.80 -1.61 -16.57
N PRO A 78 -14.97 -2.03 -16.06
CA PRO A 78 -16.19 -1.22 -16.07
C PRO A 78 -16.05 0.12 -15.33
N LYS A 79 -15.10 0.23 -14.38
CA LYS A 79 -14.97 1.41 -13.52
C LYS A 79 -13.87 2.37 -13.97
N ASP A 80 -13.23 2.14 -15.12
CA ASP A 80 -12.17 3.01 -15.70
C ASP A 80 -11.13 3.43 -14.65
N LEU A 81 -10.61 2.44 -13.91
CA LEU A 81 -9.76 2.68 -12.75
C LEU A 81 -8.45 3.40 -13.09
N LEU A 82 -7.97 3.31 -14.33
CA LEU A 82 -6.82 4.09 -14.78
C LEU A 82 -7.04 5.61 -14.65
N LYS A 83 -8.29 6.06 -14.68
CA LYS A 83 -8.65 7.47 -14.42
C LYS A 83 -9.24 7.68 -13.03
N ARG A 84 -10.06 6.74 -12.54
CA ARG A 84 -10.87 6.93 -11.33
C ARG A 84 -10.18 6.49 -10.04
N ALA A 85 -9.12 5.68 -10.10
CA ALA A 85 -8.46 5.17 -8.89
C ALA A 85 -8.03 6.26 -7.90
N PRO A 86 -7.45 7.41 -8.31
CA PRO A 86 -7.09 8.46 -7.34
C PRO A 86 -8.27 9.01 -6.54
N ALA A 87 -9.43 9.22 -7.19
CA ALA A 87 -10.63 9.72 -6.53
C ALA A 87 -11.20 8.67 -5.57
N LEU A 88 -11.17 7.39 -5.96
CA LEU A 88 -11.67 6.31 -5.12
C LEU A 88 -10.78 6.04 -3.91
N VAL A 89 -9.46 6.15 -4.06
CA VAL A 89 -8.51 6.10 -2.93
C VAL A 89 -8.76 7.26 -1.97
N GLN A 90 -9.06 8.46 -2.47
CA GLN A 90 -9.42 9.59 -1.62
C GLN A 90 -10.72 9.35 -0.86
N LEU A 91 -11.74 8.80 -1.53
CA LEU A 91 -13.02 8.49 -0.90
C LEU A 91 -12.86 7.44 0.21
N LEU A 92 -12.13 6.35 -0.07
CA LEU A 92 -11.83 5.31 0.92
C LEU A 92 -11.03 5.89 2.09
N ARG A 93 -10.00 6.69 1.82
CA ARG A 93 -9.24 7.35 2.88
C ARG A 93 -10.14 8.21 3.76
N ALA A 94 -11.04 9.00 3.17
CA ALA A 94 -11.93 9.88 3.93
C ALA A 94 -12.96 9.09 4.76
N GLU A 95 -13.47 7.99 4.22
CA GLU A 95 -14.44 7.13 4.92
C GLU A 95 -13.82 6.45 6.14
N PHE A 96 -12.63 5.87 5.98
CA PHE A 96 -11.98 5.04 7.00
C PHE A 96 -10.89 5.77 7.80
N GLU A 97 -10.75 7.10 7.67
CA GLU A 97 -9.66 7.86 8.31
C GLU A 97 -9.64 7.65 9.83
N ILE A 98 -10.81 7.77 10.47
CA ILE A 98 -10.97 7.63 11.92
C ILE A 98 -10.67 6.20 12.35
N ASP A 99 -11.11 5.20 11.58
CA ASP A 99 -10.87 3.80 11.90
C ASP A 99 -9.37 3.46 11.80
N PHE A 100 -8.70 3.90 10.74
CA PHE A 100 -7.25 3.71 10.60
C PHE A 100 -6.44 4.39 11.71
N MET A 101 -6.90 5.52 12.23
CA MET A 101 -6.20 6.22 13.32
C MET A 101 -6.39 5.56 14.69
N ASN A 102 -7.52 4.88 14.91
CA ASN A 102 -7.92 4.38 16.23
C ASN A 102 -7.85 2.86 16.37
N ILE A 103 -7.49 2.15 15.31
CA ILE A 103 -7.40 0.69 15.32
C ILE A 103 -6.38 0.19 16.34
N ASP A 104 -6.75 -0.85 17.09
CA ASP A 104 -5.80 -1.58 17.94
C ASP A 104 -4.91 -2.49 17.08
N LEU A 105 -3.65 -2.12 16.97
CA LEU A 105 -2.63 -2.91 16.25
C LEU A 105 -1.99 -3.99 17.13
N SER A 106 -2.45 -4.20 18.35
CA SER A 106 -1.84 -5.17 19.26
C SER A 106 -2.07 -6.61 18.82
N ALA A 107 -1.02 -7.43 18.91
CA ALA A 107 -1.11 -8.88 18.67
C ALA A 107 -1.81 -9.66 19.81
N LYS A 108 -2.47 -8.96 20.76
CA LYS A 108 -3.19 -9.56 21.89
C LYS A 108 -4.68 -9.70 21.54
N GLU A 109 -5.46 -10.34 22.42
CA GLU A 109 -6.91 -10.47 22.25
C GLU A 109 -7.56 -9.08 22.05
N GLY A 110 -8.15 -8.86 20.87
CA GLY A 110 -8.73 -7.57 20.45
C GLY A 110 -8.22 -7.12 19.07
N GLY A 111 -6.94 -6.75 18.97
CA GLY A 111 -6.39 -6.11 17.77
C GLY A 111 -6.49 -6.91 16.47
N GLN A 112 -6.25 -8.23 16.50
CA GLN A 112 -6.45 -9.05 15.29
C GLN A 112 -7.91 -9.06 14.80
N GLN A 113 -8.88 -9.05 15.72
CA GLN A 113 -10.30 -9.01 15.37
C GLN A 113 -10.67 -7.64 14.81
N ASP A 114 -10.13 -6.56 15.38
CA ASP A 114 -10.34 -5.20 14.89
C ASP A 114 -9.75 -5.00 13.48
N ILE A 115 -8.55 -5.55 13.21
CA ILE A 115 -7.93 -5.54 11.88
C ILE A 115 -8.79 -6.30 10.87
N GLN A 116 -9.28 -7.49 11.23
CA GLN A 116 -10.16 -8.26 10.35
C GLN A 116 -11.48 -7.54 10.10
N GLY A 117 -12.09 -6.97 11.15
CA GLY A 117 -13.34 -6.21 11.03
C GLY A 117 -13.18 -4.97 10.15
N LEU A 118 -12.09 -4.21 10.29
CA LEU A 118 -11.81 -3.07 9.42
C LEU A 118 -11.56 -3.51 7.97
N ALA A 119 -10.82 -4.61 7.77
CA ALA A 119 -10.60 -5.15 6.43
C ALA A 119 -11.92 -5.56 5.75
N ASP A 120 -12.83 -6.19 6.49
CA ASP A 120 -14.16 -6.56 5.99
C ASP A 120 -14.97 -5.31 5.61
N ASN A 121 -14.99 -4.27 6.46
CA ASN A 121 -15.69 -3.02 6.16
C ASN A 121 -15.14 -2.34 4.89
N VAL A 122 -13.81 -2.34 4.71
CA VAL A 122 -13.18 -1.80 3.50
C VAL A 122 -13.60 -2.60 2.26
N MET A 123 -13.66 -3.93 2.36
CA MET A 123 -14.11 -4.79 1.26
C MET A 123 -15.58 -4.58 0.92
N ASP A 124 -16.44 -4.38 1.92
CA ASP A 124 -17.86 -4.05 1.74
C ASP A 124 -18.00 -2.71 1.01
N PHE A 125 -17.28 -1.68 1.43
CA PHE A 125 -17.24 -0.38 0.74
C PHE A 125 -16.84 -0.51 -0.75
N LEU A 126 -15.79 -1.29 -1.04
CA LEU A 126 -15.36 -1.50 -2.43
C LEU A 126 -16.39 -2.30 -3.24
N THR A 127 -17.16 -3.15 -2.59
CA THR A 127 -18.26 -3.90 -3.20
C THR A 127 -19.46 -2.98 -3.49
N ASP A 128 -19.76 -2.03 -2.60
CA ASP A 128 -20.81 -1.02 -2.79
C ASP A 128 -20.50 -0.04 -3.93
N GLU A 129 -19.22 0.23 -4.19
CA GLU A 129 -18.75 0.95 -5.39
C GLU A 129 -18.85 0.11 -6.69
N GLU A 130 -19.39 -1.10 -6.59
CA GLU A 130 -19.58 -2.13 -7.61
C GLU A 130 -18.28 -2.48 -8.35
N LEU A 131 -17.15 -2.45 -7.65
CA LEU A 131 -15.89 -2.94 -8.20
C LEU A 131 -15.93 -4.45 -8.31
N ASN A 132 -15.41 -4.99 -9.41
CA ASN A 132 -15.15 -6.43 -9.49
C ASN A 132 -13.89 -6.82 -8.68
N GLU A 133 -13.67 -8.11 -8.42
CA GLU A 133 -12.54 -8.59 -7.59
C GLU A 133 -11.15 -8.06 -8.04
N ALA A 134 -10.92 -7.91 -9.35
CA ALA A 134 -9.65 -7.40 -9.88
C ALA A 134 -9.50 -5.89 -9.61
N GLU A 135 -10.59 -5.15 -9.81
CA GLU A 135 -10.68 -3.73 -9.51
C GLU A 135 -10.52 -3.45 -8.01
N GLN A 136 -11.13 -4.28 -7.15
CA GLN A 136 -10.97 -4.22 -5.69
C GLN A 136 -9.50 -4.39 -5.30
N LEU A 137 -8.84 -5.45 -5.80
CA LEU A 137 -7.42 -5.67 -5.51
C LEU A 137 -6.54 -4.52 -5.99
N TYR A 138 -6.83 -3.99 -7.19
CA TYR A 138 -6.09 -2.86 -7.74
C TYR A 138 -6.20 -1.61 -6.85
N ILE A 139 -7.40 -1.32 -6.33
CA ILE A 139 -7.64 -0.18 -5.42
C ILE A 139 -6.98 -0.38 -4.06
N LEU A 140 -7.01 -1.58 -3.49
CA LEU A 140 -6.30 -1.88 -2.24
C LEU A 140 -4.79 -1.63 -2.38
N VAL A 141 -4.19 -2.07 -3.50
CA VAL A 141 -2.76 -1.83 -3.75
C VAL A 141 -2.48 -0.35 -4.02
N ALA A 142 -3.39 0.37 -4.69
CA ALA A 142 -3.27 1.82 -4.88
C ALA A 142 -3.39 2.61 -3.57
N LEU A 143 -4.24 2.18 -2.64
CA LEU A 143 -4.34 2.71 -1.28
C LEU A 143 -3.05 2.46 -0.51
N LEU A 144 -2.53 1.23 -0.53
CA LEU A 144 -1.25 0.88 0.09
C LEU A 144 -0.12 1.75 -0.45
N ARG A 145 -0.07 1.96 -1.78
CA ARG A 145 0.88 2.87 -2.43
C ARG A 145 0.79 4.28 -1.86
N ALA A 146 -0.42 4.82 -1.71
CA ALA A 146 -0.62 6.16 -1.16
C ALA A 146 -0.12 6.27 0.29
N VAL A 147 -0.42 5.28 1.13
CA VAL A 147 0.04 5.24 2.52
C VAL A 147 1.56 5.11 2.60
N LYS A 148 2.17 4.22 1.82
CA LYS A 148 3.63 4.00 1.78
C LYS A 148 4.39 5.25 1.31
N VAL A 149 3.84 6.00 0.34
CA VAL A 149 4.40 7.31 -0.05
C VAL A 149 4.37 8.30 1.12
N CYS A 150 3.26 8.41 1.83
CA CYS A 150 3.17 9.27 3.01
C CYS A 150 4.19 8.86 4.09
N GLN A 151 4.36 7.57 4.33
CA GLN A 151 5.38 7.05 5.25
C GLN A 151 6.79 7.43 4.80
N CYS A 152 7.14 7.25 3.52
CA CYS A 152 8.44 7.66 2.99
C CYS A 152 8.68 9.18 3.11
N ILE A 153 7.64 10.00 2.94
CA ILE A 153 7.73 11.46 3.11
C ILE A 153 7.98 11.82 4.58
N LEU A 154 7.29 11.17 5.52
CA LEU A 154 7.48 11.39 6.96
C LEU A 154 8.83 10.88 7.46
N ALA A 155 9.31 9.78 6.88
CA ALA A 155 10.57 9.12 7.19
C ALA A 155 11.79 9.73 6.50
N GLY A 156 11.58 10.54 5.48
CA GLY A 156 12.64 11.10 4.65
C GLY A 156 13.61 11.92 5.50
N SER A 157 14.88 11.87 5.12
CA SER A 157 15.91 12.70 5.75
C SER A 157 15.46 14.16 5.77
N SER A 158 15.69 14.85 6.89
CA SER A 158 15.50 16.30 6.94
C SER A 158 16.24 16.95 5.77
N THR A 159 15.52 17.71 4.95
CA THR A 159 16.10 18.50 3.87
C THR A 159 16.62 19.84 4.37
N ASP A 160 16.57 20.10 5.68
CA ASP A 160 16.91 21.40 6.27
C ASP A 160 18.36 21.78 5.98
N GLU A 161 19.30 20.83 5.94
CA GLU A 161 20.70 21.11 5.56
C GLU A 161 20.83 21.51 4.08
N ILE A 162 20.06 20.89 3.18
CA ILE A 162 20.02 21.25 1.75
C ILE A 162 19.35 22.62 1.59
N GLU A 163 18.27 22.88 2.31
CA GLU A 163 17.61 24.18 2.35
C GLU A 163 18.57 25.26 2.89
N GLU A 164 19.31 24.96 3.96
CA GLU A 164 20.31 25.85 4.54
C GLU A 164 21.45 26.13 3.55
N ILE A 165 21.94 25.13 2.82
CA ILE A 165 22.93 25.31 1.74
C ILE A 165 22.35 26.15 0.60
N LEU A 166 21.12 25.91 0.16
CA LEU A 166 20.50 26.68 -0.93
C LEU A 166 20.24 28.14 -0.54
N LEU A 167 19.81 28.38 0.71
CA LEU A 167 19.62 29.70 1.28
C LEU A 167 20.95 30.43 1.50
N LYS A 168 22.02 29.72 1.86
CA LYS A 168 23.33 30.32 2.13
C LYS A 168 24.22 30.46 0.91
N ASP A 169 24.09 29.60 -0.11
CA ASP A 169 25.18 29.37 -1.09
C ASP A 169 24.82 29.63 -2.57
N VAL A 170 23.60 30.07 -2.93
CA VAL A 170 23.31 30.50 -4.32
C VAL A 170 22.62 31.86 -4.44
N GLN A 171 21.76 32.26 -3.49
CA GLN A 171 21.14 33.59 -3.55
C GLN A 171 22.07 34.75 -3.12
N ALA A 172 23.10 34.48 -2.32
CA ALA A 172 24.09 35.50 -1.91
C ALA A 172 25.13 35.86 -3.00
N HIS A 173 25.14 35.14 -4.12
CA HIS A 173 26.04 35.40 -5.26
C HIS A 173 25.30 35.73 -6.57
N LEU A 174 23.97 35.85 -6.52
CA LEU A 174 23.13 36.24 -7.65
C LEU A 174 22.45 37.61 -7.49
N VAL A 175 22.91 38.43 -6.53
CA VAL A 175 22.59 39.88 -6.44
C VAL A 175 23.86 40.68 -6.23
#